data_AF-A0A3D2PDD1-F1
#
_entry.id   AF-A0A3D2PDD1-F1
#
_cell.length_a   1.000
_cell.length_b   1.000
_cell.length_c   1.000
_cell.angle_alpha   90.00
_cell.angle_beta   90.00
_cell.angle_gamma   90.00
#
_symmetry.space_group_name_H-M   'P 1'
#
loop_
_entity.id
_entity.type
_entity.pdbx_description
1 polymer ?
#
loop_
_entity_poly.entity_id
_entity_poly.type
_entity_poly.pdbx_seq_one_letter_code
_entity_poly.pdbx_strand_id
1 'polypeptide(L)'
;MKSIIREEFKRALEGQKYDPTTGGYLSETFVSVVDNLEVTGAVLADSYNERIKEKSGADYWRSYVLVKLPREEYEKCVKQAFANLRAQVRANMRARDLAEQAEKRFFEREKLKE
;
A
#
# COMPACT_ATOMS: atom_id res chain seq x y z
N MET A 1 -4.29 9.59 -3.86
CA MET A 1 -3.15 8.71 -4.19
C MET A 1 -3.61 7.26 -4.07
N LYS A 2 -3.67 6.48 -5.15
CA LYS A 2 -3.69 5.02 -5.03
C LYS A 2 -2.29 4.64 -4.53
N SER A 3 -2.17 4.03 -3.35
CA SER A 3 -0.87 3.85 -2.69
C SER A 3 0.07 3.01 -3.57
N ILE A 4 1.32 3.46 -3.72
CA ILE A 4 2.37 2.75 -4.47
C ILE A 4 2.54 1.32 -3.93
N ILE A 5 2.38 1.17 -2.61
CA ILE A 5 2.35 -0.12 -1.89
C ILE A 5 1.31 -1.08 -2.49
N ARG A 6 0.12 -0.58 -2.85
CA ARG A 6 -0.94 -1.40 -3.46
C ARG A 6 -0.55 -1.94 -4.83
N GLU A 7 0.12 -1.14 -5.64
CA GLU A 7 0.55 -1.56 -6.99
C GLU A 7 1.75 -2.49 -6.93
N GLU A 8 2.74 -2.20 -6.08
CA GLU A 8 3.90 -3.08 -5.87
C GLU A 8 3.49 -4.43 -5.31
N PHE A 9 2.51 -4.45 -4.40
CA PHE A 9 2.00 -5.68 -3.84
C PHE A 9 1.14 -6.49 -4.83
N LYS A 10 0.31 -5.83 -5.64
CA LYS A 10 -0.38 -6.50 -6.78
C LYS A 10 0.62 -7.19 -7.72
N ARG A 11 1.79 -6.58 -7.94
CA ARG A 11 2.90 -7.17 -8.72
C ARG A 11 3.68 -8.26 -7.97
N ALA A 12 3.68 -8.26 -6.64
CA ALA A 12 4.28 -9.33 -5.83
C ALA A 12 3.38 -10.57 -5.75
N LEU A 13 2.05 -10.35 -5.77
CA LEU A 13 1.01 -11.38 -5.81
C LEU A 13 0.70 -11.93 -7.21
N GLU A 14 1.69 -11.97 -8.11
CA GLU A 14 1.58 -12.70 -9.40
C GLU A 14 1.10 -14.16 -9.27
N GLY A 15 1.00 -14.71 -8.04
CA GLY A 15 0.23 -15.91 -7.71
C GLY A 15 -1.23 -15.90 -8.15
N GLN A 16 -1.88 -14.75 -8.38
CA GLN A 16 -3.21 -14.67 -9.01
C GLN A 16 -3.27 -15.34 -10.40
N LYS A 17 -2.15 -15.40 -11.14
CA LYS A 17 -2.09 -16.11 -12.41
C LYS A 17 -2.18 -17.64 -12.27
N TYR A 18 -1.82 -18.17 -11.10
CA TYR A 18 -1.70 -19.61 -10.85
C TYR A 18 -2.81 -20.16 -9.94
N ASP A 19 -3.31 -19.35 -8.99
CA ASP A 19 -4.48 -19.63 -8.15
C ASP A 19 -5.35 -18.36 -8.05
N PRO A 20 -6.34 -18.21 -8.96
CA PRO A 20 -7.18 -17.01 -9.03
C PRO A 20 -8.02 -16.78 -7.78
N THR A 21 -8.48 -17.86 -7.13
CA THR A 21 -9.38 -17.78 -5.98
C THR A 21 -8.60 -17.37 -4.72
N THR A 22 -7.51 -18.08 -4.41
CA THR A 22 -6.69 -17.78 -3.23
C THR A 22 -5.91 -16.48 -3.42
N GLY A 23 -5.42 -16.20 -4.63
CA GLY A 23 -4.72 -14.95 -4.95
C GLY A 23 -5.64 -13.72 -4.98
N GLY A 24 -6.90 -13.90 -5.39
CA GLY A 24 -7.96 -12.89 -5.29
C GLY A 24 -8.21 -12.49 -3.83
N TYR A 25 -8.53 -13.50 -3.01
CA TYR A 25 -8.73 -13.34 -1.57
C TYR A 25 -7.53 -12.67 -0.87
N LEU A 26 -6.30 -13.09 -1.18
CA LEU A 26 -5.10 -12.50 -0.57
C LEU A 26 -4.92 -11.02 -0.92
N SER A 27 -5.23 -10.66 -2.17
CA SER A 27 -5.13 -9.28 -2.65
C SER A 27 -6.15 -8.36 -1.98
N GLU A 28 -7.39 -8.83 -1.83
CA GLU A 28 -8.45 -8.09 -1.12
C GLU A 28 -8.13 -7.94 0.37
N THR A 29 -7.69 -9.01 1.00
CA THR A 29 -7.27 -9.03 2.42
C THR A 29 -6.13 -8.05 2.65
N PHE A 30 -5.13 -8.01 1.77
CA PHE A 30 -4.03 -7.06 1.91
C PHE A 30 -4.44 -5.61 1.65
N VAL A 31 -5.32 -5.33 0.68
CA VAL A 31 -5.85 -3.97 0.49
C VAL A 31 -6.54 -3.51 1.76
N SER A 32 -7.36 -4.36 2.38
CA SER A 32 -7.98 -4.06 3.68
C SER A 32 -6.95 -3.79 4.77
N VAL A 33 -5.87 -4.58 4.84
CA VAL A 33 -4.79 -4.35 5.80
C VAL A 33 -4.08 -3.01 5.58
N VAL A 34 -3.76 -2.66 4.33
CA VAL A 34 -3.06 -1.41 3.99
C VAL A 34 -3.95 -0.19 4.19
N ASP A 35 -5.23 -0.28 3.84
CA ASP A 35 -6.18 0.84 4.00
C ASP A 35 -6.41 1.17 5.48
N ASN A 36 -6.22 0.19 6.39
CA ASN A 36 -6.32 0.38 7.83
C ASN A 36 -4.97 0.63 8.52
N LEU A 37 -3.88 0.76 7.76
CA LEU A 37 -2.55 0.95 8.34
C LEU A 37 -2.33 2.43 8.65
N GLU A 38 -2.06 2.75 9.91
CA GLU A 38 -1.68 4.10 10.30
C GLU A 38 -0.22 4.35 9.89
N VAL A 39 -0.03 5.31 8.97
CA VAL A 39 1.30 5.74 8.53
C VAL A 39 1.74 6.91 9.39
N THR A 40 2.69 6.65 10.29
CA THR A 40 3.30 7.68 11.16
C THR A 40 4.60 8.19 10.55
N GLY A 41 5.02 9.40 10.96
CA GLY A 41 6.28 10.00 10.50
C GLY A 41 6.25 10.61 9.08
N ALA A 42 5.08 10.65 8.44
CA ALA A 42 4.88 11.39 7.20
C ALA A 42 4.94 12.90 7.47
N VAL A 43 5.76 13.63 6.70
CA VAL A 43 5.94 15.07 6.82
C VAL A 43 5.45 15.78 5.56
N LEU A 44 4.68 16.85 5.73
CA LEU A 44 4.28 17.72 4.63
C LEU A 44 5.54 18.40 4.07
N ALA A 45 5.82 18.14 2.80
CA ALA A 45 6.99 18.69 2.12
C ALA A 45 6.64 19.95 1.32
N ASP A 46 5.46 19.97 0.70
CA ASP A 46 4.99 21.11 -0.07
C ASP A 46 3.46 21.11 -0.17
N SER A 47 2.87 22.26 -0.43
CA SER A 47 1.44 22.38 -0.72
C SER A 47 1.18 23.47 -1.75
N TYR A 48 0.31 23.17 -2.70
CA TYR A 48 -0.14 24.09 -3.73
C TYR A 48 -1.66 24.20 -3.69
N ASN A 49 -2.19 25.43 -3.67
CA ASN A 49 -3.62 25.69 -3.66
C ASN A 49 -4.01 26.47 -4.91
N GLU A 50 -4.93 25.91 -5.68
CA GLU A 50 -5.46 26.49 -6.90
C GLU A 50 -6.90 26.95 -6.67
N ARG A 51 -7.17 28.25 -6.81
CA ARG A 51 -8.54 28.77 -6.73
C ARG A 51 -9.32 28.37 -7.97
N ILE A 52 -10.42 27.65 -7.77
CA ILE A 52 -11.40 27.35 -8.82
C ILE A 52 -12.44 28.47 -8.78
N LYS A 53 -12.43 29.33 -9.80
CA LYS A 53 -13.49 30.33 -9.97
C LYS A 53 -14.72 29.67 -10.59
N GLU A 54 -15.77 29.51 -9.79
CA GLU A 54 -17.09 29.18 -10.33
C GLU A 54 -17.93 30.44 -10.56
N LYS A 55 -18.88 30.35 -11.51
CA LYS A 55 -19.86 31.42 -11.79
C LYS A 55 -20.79 31.72 -10.60
N SER A 56 -20.82 30.86 -9.58
CA SER A 56 -21.72 30.91 -8.42
C SER A 56 -21.30 31.89 -7.32
N GLY A 57 -20.15 32.57 -7.45
CA GLY A 57 -19.67 33.54 -6.45
C GLY A 57 -19.08 32.93 -5.17
N ALA A 58 -19.13 31.59 -5.04
CA ALA A 58 -18.46 30.86 -3.99
C ALA A 58 -16.99 30.58 -4.37
N ASP A 59 -16.10 30.74 -3.39
CA ASP A 59 -14.67 30.46 -3.55
C ASP A 59 -14.36 29.00 -3.27
N TYR A 60 -14.04 28.26 -4.32
CA TYR A 60 -13.56 26.89 -4.23
C TYR A 60 -12.05 26.85 -4.40
N TRP A 61 -11.39 25.98 -3.67
CA TRP A 61 -9.95 25.76 -3.75
C TRP A 61 -9.67 24.29 -3.97
N ARG A 62 -8.80 24.00 -4.94
CA ARG A 62 -8.20 22.68 -5.11
C ARG A 62 -6.84 22.68 -4.44
N SER A 63 -6.71 21.89 -3.39
CA SER A 63 -5.48 21.78 -2.63
C SER A 63 -4.72 20.51 -3.04
N TYR A 64 -3.45 20.66 -3.32
CA TYR A 64 -2.51 19.60 -3.63
C TYR A 64 -1.43 19.61 -2.54
N VAL A 65 -1.12 18.43 -2.00
CA VAL A 65 -0.10 18.28 -0.96
C VAL A 65 0.92 17.26 -1.40
N LEU A 66 2.20 17.60 -1.23
CA LEU A 66 3.31 16.70 -1.36
C LEU A 66 3.73 16.27 0.04
N VAL A 67 3.76 14.97 0.28
CA VAL A 67 4.16 14.39 1.55
C VAL A 67 5.43 13.57 1.33
N LYS A 68 6.40 13.71 2.22
CA LYS A 68 7.60 12.86 2.27
C LYS A 68 7.46 11.89 3.44
N LEU A 69 7.81 10.63 3.21
CA LEU A 69 7.89 9.61 4.23
C LEU A 69 9.34 9.13 4.32
N PRO A 70 9.98 9.16 5.49
CA PRO A 70 11.30 8.57 5.66
C PRO A 70 11.28 7.10 5.26
N ARG A 71 12.33 6.64 4.59
CA ARG A 71 12.44 5.27 4.12
C ARG A 71 12.28 4.24 5.24
N GLU A 72 12.87 4.51 6.40
CA GLU A 72 12.76 3.63 7.58
C GLU A 72 11.31 3.47 8.05
N GLU A 73 10.52 4.55 8.04
CA GLU A 73 9.10 4.50 8.42
C GLU A 73 8.25 3.77 7.37
N TYR A 74 8.57 3.96 6.09
CA TYR A 74 7.99 3.16 5.01
C TYR A 74 8.27 1.66 5.21
N GLU A 75 9.51 1.27 5.50
CA GLU A 75 9.88 -0.13 5.70
C GLU A 75 9.19 -0.74 6.93
N LYS A 76 9.04 0.03 8.02
CA LYS A 76 8.25 -0.38 9.19
C LYS A 76 6.79 -0.63 8.82
N CYS A 77 6.17 0.28 8.07
CA CYS A 77 4.79 0.15 7.61
C CYS A 77 4.59 -1.10 6.75
N VAL A 78 5.51 -1.36 5.82
CA VAL A 78 5.47 -2.55 4.97
C VAL A 78 5.58 -3.83 5.80
N LYS A 79 6.54 -3.91 6.75
CA LYS A 79 6.67 -5.07 7.65
C LYS A 79 5.40 -5.29 8.46
N GLN A 80 4.80 -4.23 8.98
CA GLN A 80 3.54 -4.31 9.72
C GLN A 80 2.39 -4.80 8.84
N ALA A 81 2.32 -4.36 7.58
CA ALA A 81 1.31 -4.81 6.63
C ALA A 81 1.41 -6.33 6.37
N PHE A 82 2.62 -6.86 6.19
CA PHE A 82 2.83 -8.30 6.04
C PHE A 82 2.53 -9.09 7.32
N ALA A 83 2.85 -8.55 8.50
CA ALA A 83 2.48 -9.16 9.77
C ALA A 83 0.96 -9.25 9.94
N ASN A 84 0.24 -8.16 9.66
CA ASN A 84 -1.21 -8.09 9.72
C ASN A 84 -1.86 -9.04 8.70
N LEU A 85 -1.35 -9.10 7.47
CA LEU A 85 -1.83 -10.04 6.46
C LEU A 85 -1.71 -11.48 6.95
N ARG A 86 -0.52 -11.88 7.44
CA ARG A 86 -0.29 -13.23 7.98
C ARG A 86 -1.22 -13.56 9.13
N ALA A 87 -1.52 -12.59 10.00
CA ALA A 87 -2.47 -12.76 11.09
C ALA A 87 -3.89 -13.04 10.56
N GLN A 88 -4.34 -12.29 9.54
CA GLN A 88 -5.67 -12.48 8.95
C GLN A 88 -5.82 -13.79 8.18
N VAL A 89 -4.77 -14.23 7.47
CA VAL A 89 -4.82 -15.48 6.70
C VAL A 89 -4.33 -16.70 7.47
N ARG A 90 -4.07 -16.58 8.78
CA ARG A 90 -3.47 -17.63 9.62
C ARG A 90 -4.21 -18.97 9.55
N ALA A 91 -5.53 -18.95 9.41
CA ALA A 91 -6.37 -20.15 9.33
C ALA A 91 -6.27 -20.90 8.00
N ASN A 92 -5.71 -20.27 6.95
CA ASN A 92 -5.59 -20.85 5.61
C ASN A 92 -4.10 -21.06 5.27
N MET A 93 -3.63 -22.31 5.34
CA MET A 93 -2.22 -22.66 5.10
C MET A 93 -1.71 -22.19 3.74
N ARG A 94 -2.48 -22.37 2.65
CA ARG A 94 -2.09 -21.93 1.31
C ARG A 94 -1.94 -20.42 1.22
N ALA A 95 -2.87 -19.69 1.82
CA ALA A 95 -2.83 -18.23 1.85
C ALA A 95 -1.64 -17.71 2.68
N ARG A 96 -1.31 -18.38 3.78
CA ARG A 96 -0.13 -18.06 4.58
C ARG A 96 1.17 -18.25 3.80
N ASP A 97 1.33 -19.39 3.13
CA ASP A 97 2.53 -19.69 2.34
C ASP A 97 2.69 -18.68 1.18
N LEU A 98 1.58 -18.28 0.55
CA LEU A 98 1.57 -17.23 -0.48
C LEU A 98 1.96 -15.87 0.09
N ALA A 99 1.48 -15.50 1.29
CA ALA A 99 1.84 -14.25 1.94
C ALA A 99 3.35 -14.20 2.28
N GLU A 100 3.92 -15.30 2.76
CA GLU A 100 5.37 -15.41 3.05
C GLU A 100 6.22 -15.29 1.77
N GLN A 101 5.81 -15.95 0.68
CA GLN A 101 6.48 -15.80 -0.61
C GLN A 101 6.35 -14.39 -1.20
N ALA A 102 5.23 -13.71 -0.96
CA ALA A 102 5.03 -12.33 -1.38
C ALA A 102 5.95 -11.37 -0.60
N GLU A 103 6.07 -11.56 0.73
CA GLU A 103 6.98 -10.80 1.60
C GLU A 103 8.42 -10.92 1.13
N LYS A 104 8.87 -12.16 0.91
CA LYS A 104 10.23 -12.43 0.43
C LYS A 104 10.52 -11.77 -0.92
N ARG A 105 9.63 -11.95 -1.91
CA ARG A 105 9.79 -11.36 -3.24
C ARG A 105 9.78 -9.83 -3.21
N PHE A 106 8.98 -9.23 -2.34
CA PHE A 106 8.94 -7.79 -2.18
C PHE A 106 10.31 -7.25 -1.73
N PHE A 107 10.86 -7.77 -0.63
CA PHE A 107 12.14 -7.29 -0.11
C PHE A 107 13.34 -7.67 -0.99
N GLU A 108 13.29 -8.79 -1.72
CA GLU A 108 14.31 -9.13 -2.73
C GLU A 108 14.33 -8.12 -3.88
N ARG A 109 13.15 -7.68 -4.36
CA ARG A 109 13.06 -6.65 -5.40
C ARG A 109 13.58 -5.29 -4.92
N GLU A 110 13.28 -4.92 -3.67
CA GLU A 110 13.77 -3.65 -3.12
C GLU A 110 15.30 -3.62 -3.01
N LYS A 111 15.94 -4.74 -2.65
CA LYS A 111 17.41 -4.85 -2.63
C LYS A 111 18.07 -4.70 -4.00
N LEU A 112 17.35 -4.98 -5.08
CA LEU A 112 17.86 -4.83 -6.45
C LEU A 112 17.77 -3.37 -6.97
N LYS A 113 17.07 -2.50 -6.25
CA LYS A 113 16.92 -1.07 -6.58
C LYS A 113 17.96 -0.18 -5.88
N GLU A 114 18.76 -0.73 -4.97
CA GLU A 114 19.90 -0.08 -4.30
C GLU A 114 21.19 -0.24 -5.11
#